data_AF-A0A1I7IPX7-F1
#
_entry.id   AF-A0A1I7IPX7-F1
#
_cell.length_a   1.000
_cell.length_b   1.000
_cell.length_c   1.000
_cell.angle_alpha   90.00
_cell.angle_beta   90.00
_cell.angle_gamma   90.00
#
_symmetry.space_group_name_H-M   'P 1'
#
loop_
_entity.id
_entity.type
_entity.pdbx_description
1 polymer ?
#
loop_
_entity_poly.entity_id
_entity_poly.type
_entity_poly.pdbx_seq_one_letter_code
_entity_poly.pdbx_strand_id
1 'polypeptide(L)'
;MIPNNFTNNNFITKQLKLPLEIEKIIDISDPVYTFCDVIDHIDLKSYFAGEGCKTGRPRCDSEKLLKVILFAFMQNGISSLRE
;
A
#
# COMPACT_ATOMS: atom_id res chain seq x y z
N MET A 1 9.87 -8.90 17.44
CA MET A 1 9.30 -7.53 17.52
C MET A 1 8.08 -7.61 18.44
N ILE A 2 8.03 -6.85 19.54
CA ILE A 2 6.96 -6.93 20.55
C ILE A 2 5.64 -6.43 19.93
N PRO A 3 4.52 -7.15 20.03
CA PRO A 3 3.24 -6.66 19.50
C PRO A 3 2.84 -5.42 20.29
N ASN A 4 2.75 -4.28 19.61
CA ASN A 4 2.32 -3.02 20.24
C ASN A 4 0.85 -3.14 20.66
N ASN A 5 0.60 -3.26 21.98
CA ASN A 5 -0.73 -3.33 22.59
C ASN A 5 -1.65 -2.14 22.24
N PHE A 6 -1.10 -1.03 21.76
CA PHE A 6 -1.85 0.16 21.36
C PHE A 6 -2.82 -0.09 20.19
N THR A 7 -2.49 -0.99 19.27
CA THR A 7 -3.35 -1.29 18.11
C THR A 7 -4.60 -2.07 18.52
N ASN A 8 -4.49 -2.90 19.57
CA ASN A 8 -5.60 -3.72 20.05
C ASN A 8 -6.57 -2.94 20.97
N ASN A 9 -6.15 -1.83 21.57
CA ASN A 9 -7.01 -1.01 22.43
C ASN A 9 -7.65 0.20 21.73
N ASN A 10 -7.17 0.60 20.55
CA ASN A 10 -7.62 1.81 19.84
C ASN A 10 -8.33 1.52 18.51
N PHE A 11 -8.81 0.30 18.27
CA PHE A 11 -9.58 -0.01 17.06
C PHE A 11 -11.05 0.36 17.28
N ILE A 12 -11.60 1.19 16.40
CA ILE A 12 -13.05 1.38 16.31
C ILE A 12 -13.57 0.22 15.46
N THR A 13 -14.72 -0.39 15.79
CA THR A 13 -15.34 -1.49 15.00
C THR A 13 -15.52 -1.18 13.51
N LYS A 14 -15.54 0.11 13.14
CA LYS A 14 -15.56 0.61 11.76
C LYS A 14 -14.22 0.51 11.02
N GLN A 15 -13.11 0.34 11.74
CA GLN A 15 -11.80 0.04 11.15
C GLN A 15 -11.70 -1.46 10.94
N LEU A 16 -11.66 -1.89 9.68
CA LEU A 16 -11.38 -3.28 9.31
C LEU A 16 -10.04 -3.70 9.92
N LYS A 17 -10.04 -4.76 10.73
CA LYS A 17 -8.82 -5.51 11.02
C LYS A 17 -8.45 -6.22 9.73
N LEU A 18 -7.40 -5.75 9.07
CA LEU A 18 -6.78 -6.51 7.99
C LEU A 18 -6.24 -7.81 8.60
N PRO A 19 -6.65 -8.99 8.11
CA PRO A 19 -6.01 -10.24 8.50
C PRO A 19 -4.59 -10.24 7.92
N LEU A 20 -3.64 -9.79 8.73
CA LEU A 20 -2.22 -9.78 8.39
C LEU A 20 -1.54 -10.97 9.06
N GLU A 21 -1.05 -11.91 8.27
CA GLU A 21 -0.21 -12.99 8.73
C GLU A 21 1.24 -12.48 8.80
N ILE A 22 1.61 -11.84 9.91
CA ILE A 22 2.94 -11.22 10.08
C ILE A 22 4.07 -12.27 10.03
N GLU A 23 3.77 -13.54 10.32
CA GLU A 23 4.70 -14.67 10.25
C GLU A 23 4.93 -15.16 8.81
N LYS A 24 4.09 -14.74 7.86
CA LYS A 24 4.22 -15.14 6.46
C LYS A 24 5.40 -14.43 5.83
N ILE A 25 6.49 -15.17 5.66
CA ILE A 25 7.66 -14.73 4.90
C ILE A 25 7.33 -14.91 3.41
N ILE A 26 7.56 -13.85 2.64
CA ILE A 26 7.40 -13.85 1.19
C ILE A 26 8.67 -14.45 0.59
N ASP A 27 8.52 -15.33 -0.41
CA ASP A 27 9.67 -15.93 -1.11
C ASP A 27 10.42 -14.88 -1.92
N ILE A 28 11.73 -15.05 -2.11
CA ILE A 28 12.53 -14.08 -2.88
C ILE A 28 12.15 -14.04 -4.36
N SER A 29 11.57 -15.12 -4.89
CA SER A 29 11.03 -15.19 -6.25
C SER A 29 9.63 -14.58 -6.38
N ASP A 30 9.06 -14.07 -5.28
CA ASP A 30 7.73 -13.46 -5.32
C ASP A 30 7.73 -12.21 -6.22
N PRO A 31 6.72 -12.05 -7.10
CA PRO A 31 6.64 -10.92 -8.01
C PRO A 31 6.63 -9.55 -7.30
N VAL A 32 6.30 -9.49 -6.00
CA VAL A 32 6.39 -8.26 -5.21
C VAL A 32 7.81 -7.70 -5.21
N TYR A 33 8.84 -8.54 -5.10
CA TYR A 33 10.23 -8.07 -5.08
C TYR A 33 10.63 -7.47 -6.43
N THR A 34 10.42 -8.21 -7.52
CA THR A 34 10.71 -7.72 -8.87
C THR A 34 9.91 -6.47 -9.22
N PHE A 35 8.65 -6.39 -8.79
CA PHE A 35 7.83 -5.19 -8.97
C PHE A 35 8.40 -3.99 -8.21
N CYS A 36 8.79 -4.16 -6.95
CA CYS A 36 9.40 -3.07 -6.16
C CYS A 36 10.69 -2.58 -6.82
N ASP A 37 11.58 -3.49 -7.23
CA ASP A 37 12.85 -3.13 -7.89
C ASP A 37 12.63 -2.29 -9.16
N VAL A 38 11.67 -2.68 -10.00
CA VAL A 38 11.36 -1.95 -11.24
C VAL A 38 10.74 -0.59 -10.93
N ILE A 39 9.77 -0.52 -10.01
CA ILE A 39 9.08 0.73 -9.70
C ILE A 39 9.98 1.72 -8.96
N ASP A 40 10.92 1.25 -8.14
CA ASP A 40 11.88 2.10 -7.42
C ASP A 40 12.84 2.83 -8.37
N HIS A 41 13.01 2.32 -9.58
CA HIS A 41 13.79 2.98 -10.64
C HIS A 41 12.98 4.00 -11.46
N ILE A 42 11.66 4.10 -11.25
CA ILE A 42 10.78 5.04 -11.94
C ILE A 42 10.54 6.24 -11.03
N ASP A 43 10.74 7.45 -11.56
CA ASP A 43 10.38 8.66 -10.82
C ASP A 43 8.86 8.84 -10.74
N LEU A 44 8.29 8.53 -9.58
CA LEU A 44 6.85 8.67 -9.32
C LEU A 44 6.44 10.08 -8.89
N LYS A 45 7.40 10.99 -8.67
CA LYS A 45 7.11 12.33 -8.10
C LYS A 45 6.11 13.13 -8.93
N SER A 46 6.14 12.97 -10.26
CA SER A 46 5.21 13.65 -11.18
C SER A 46 3.74 13.25 -11.00
N TYR A 47 3.47 12.11 -10.36
CA TYR A 47 2.11 11.62 -10.14
C TYR A 47 1.54 12.01 -8.77
N PHE A 48 2.36 12.59 -7.89
CA PHE A 48 1.90 13.07 -6.58
C PHE A 48 1.48 14.54 -6.64
N ALA A 49 0.58 14.90 -5.73
CA ALA A 49 0.18 16.29 -5.57
C ALA A 49 1.37 17.15 -5.11
N GLY A 50 1.46 18.38 -5.63
CA GLY A 50 2.50 19.32 -5.25
C GLY A 50 2.46 19.73 -3.78
N GLU A 51 3.55 20.34 -3.31
CA GLU A 51 3.65 20.84 -1.94
C GLU A 51 2.49 21.79 -1.60
N GLY A 52 1.91 21.64 -0.40
CA GLY A 52 0.81 22.48 0.07
C GLY A 52 -0.61 21.97 -0.26
N CYS A 53 -0.75 20.87 -1.01
CA CYS A 53 -2.04 20.21 -1.20
C CYS A 53 -2.56 19.63 0.12
N LYS A 54 -3.73 20.11 0.58
CA LYS A 54 -4.41 19.64 1.82
C LYS A 54 -5.31 18.42 1.61
N THR A 55 -5.33 17.86 0.40
CA THR A 55 -6.20 16.73 0.04
C THR A 55 -5.52 15.41 0.39
N GLY A 56 -6.30 14.43 0.85
CA GLY A 56 -5.81 13.10 1.19
C GLY A 56 -5.77 12.82 2.70
N ARG A 57 -5.22 11.67 3.09
CA ARG A 57 -5.16 11.24 4.50
C ARG A 57 -3.75 11.53 5.06
N PRO A 58 -3.60 12.36 6.11
CA PRO A 58 -2.29 12.84 6.60
C PRO A 58 -1.28 11.77 7.06
N ARG A 59 -1.71 10.51 7.20
CA ARG A 59 -0.87 9.39 7.66
C ARG A 59 -0.79 8.26 6.64
N CYS A 60 -1.31 8.47 5.43
CA CYS A 60 -1.21 7.50 4.36
C CYS A 60 0.09 7.76 3.59
N ASP A 61 0.91 6.73 3.47
CA ASP A 61 2.09 6.78 2.62
C ASP A 61 1.63 6.69 1.16
N SER A 62 1.69 7.83 0.47
CA SER A 62 1.18 7.97 -0.91
C SER A 62 1.94 7.09 -1.89
N GLU A 63 3.24 6.88 -1.65
CA GLU A 63 4.10 6.07 -2.52
C GLU A 63 3.77 4.59 -2.37
N LYS A 64 3.70 4.09 -1.14
CA LYS A 64 3.29 2.70 -0.88
C LYS A 64 1.87 2.44 -1.37
N LEU A 65 0.95 3.39 -1.19
CA LEU A 65 -0.42 3.25 -1.69
C LEU A 65 -0.45 3.11 -3.22
N LEU A 66 0.27 3.99 -3.94
CA LEU A 66 0.34 3.94 -5.40
C LEU A 66 0.96 2.61 -5.87
N LYS A 67 2.05 2.16 -5.24
CA LYS A 67 2.68 0.86 -5.52
C LYS A 67 1.71 -0.30 -5.37
N VAL A 68 0.94 -0.35 -4.27
CA VAL A 68 -0.06 -1.41 -4.04
C VAL A 68 -1.15 -1.39 -5.10
N ILE A 69 -1.65 -0.21 -5.50
CA ILE A 69 -2.67 -0.08 -6.55
C ILE A 69 -2.13 -0.57 -7.89
N LEU A 70 -0.93 -0.13 -8.28
CA LEU A 70 -0.29 -0.53 -9.53
C LEU A 70 -0.02 -2.04 -9.56
N PHE A 71 0.42 -2.62 -8.46
CA PHE A 71 0.61 -4.06 -8.34
C PHE A 71 -0.70 -4.83 -8.50
N ALA A 72 -1.79 -4.34 -7.88
CA ALA A 72 -3.10 -4.95 -8.02
C ALA A 72 -3.61 -4.90 -9.48
N PHE A 73 -3.37 -3.79 -10.19
CA PHE A 73 -3.68 -3.67 -11.61
C PHE A 73 -2.81 -4.54 -12.50
N MET A 74 -1.53 -4.72 -12.16
CA MET A 74 -0.64 -5.63 -12.86
C MET A 74 -1.14 -7.09 -12.74
N GLN A 75 -1.63 -7.49 -11.57
CA GLN A 75 -2.10 -8.85 -11.33
C GLN A 75 -3.48 -9.14 -11.93
N ASN A 76 -4.43 -8.21 -11.77
CA ASN A 76 -5.85 -8.46 -12.05
C ASN A 76 -6.38 -7.65 -13.25
N GLY A 77 -5.53 -6.86 -13.90
CA GLY A 77 -5.95 -5.89 -14.91
C GLY A 77 -6.61 -4.66 -14.31
N ILE A 78 -7.04 -3.75 -15.18
CA ILE A 78 -7.80 -2.55 -14.80
C ILE A 78 -9.27 -2.81 -15.08
N SER A 79 -10.07 -2.91 -14.03
CA SER A 79 -11.53 -2.87 -14.16
C SER A 79 -12.00 -1.42 -14.07
N SER A 80 -12.70 -0.96 -15.12
CA SER A 80 -13.34 0.36 -15.09
C SER A 80 -14.41 0.38 -14.00
N LEU A 81 -14.38 1.38 -13.11
CA LEU A 81 -15.45 1.61 -12.13
C LEU A 81 -16.70 2.25 -12.76
N ARG A 82 -16.77 2.37 -14.09
CA ARG A 82 -17.86 3.02 -14.82
C ARG A 82 -18.92 2.05 -15.35
N GLU A 83 -18.87 0.77 -14.95
CA GLU A 83 -19.97 -0.18 -15.19
C GLU A 83 -21.18 0.11 -14.30
#